data_AF-A0AAI9T925-F1
#
_entry.id   AF-A0AAI9T925-F1
#
_cell.length_a   1.000
_cell.length_b   1.000
_cell.length_c   1.000
_cell.angle_alpha   90.00
_cell.angle_beta   90.00
_cell.angle_gamma   90.00
#
_symmetry.space_group_name_H-M   'P 1'
#
loop_
_entity.id
_entity.type
_entity.pdbx_description
1 polymer ?
#
loop_
_entity_poly.entity_id
_entity_poly.type
_entity_poly.pdbx_seq_one_letter_code
_entity_poly.pdbx_strand_id
1 'polypeptide(L)'
;MNDITQAIAFLESLHPAHGDLRPENILIDGNKIKVTDFDNAAAFGTPFMVLPRAVAGLLGPRTEQFALGSIYYYINYGMEVYGDKTLTDVPRDRGLALRDLLQAMEFPALDCDPMIDELTHKCWHNQFPTVASLAVATNALLNKRSSGEESKAVTEEINVKLATDGGESDAGNLTGNSASKRALCRKLEEHGLFGFLRPIKPC
;
A
#
# COMPACT_ATOMS: atom_id res chain seq x y z
N MET A 1 -0.32 2.84 -1.77
CA MET A 1 -0.93 1.55 -2.14
C MET A 1 -2.13 1.74 -3.06
N ASN A 2 -3.25 2.33 -2.60
CA ASN A 2 -4.46 2.50 -3.43
C ASN A 2 -4.20 3.04 -4.84
N ASP A 3 -3.48 4.16 -4.99
CA ASP A 3 -3.24 4.76 -6.31
C ASP A 3 -2.49 3.83 -7.28
N ILE A 4 -1.51 3.06 -6.78
CA ILE A 4 -0.79 2.06 -7.58
C ILE A 4 -1.78 0.98 -8.02
N THR A 5 -2.57 0.45 -7.10
CA THR A 5 -3.58 -0.58 -7.37
C THR A 5 -4.60 -0.12 -8.41
N GLN A 6 -5.07 1.12 -8.31
CA GLN A 6 -6.00 1.70 -9.29
C GLN A 6 -5.35 1.83 -10.67
N ALA A 7 -4.08 2.25 -10.75
CA ALA A 7 -3.35 2.33 -12.00
C ALA A 7 -3.22 0.96 -12.68
N ILE A 8 -2.94 -0.11 -11.91
CA ILE A 8 -2.82 -1.47 -12.45
C ILE A 8 -4.19 -2.07 -12.77
N ALA A 9 -5.25 -1.75 -12.01
CA ALA A 9 -6.61 -2.13 -12.37
C ALA A 9 -7.05 -1.48 -13.69
N PHE A 10 -6.65 -0.22 -13.92
CA PHE A 10 -6.85 0.44 -15.21
C PHE A 10 -6.07 -0.27 -16.32
N LEU A 11 -4.80 -0.61 -16.10
CA LEU A 11 -4.02 -1.38 -17.07
C LEU A 11 -4.66 -2.74 -17.40
N GLU A 12 -5.10 -3.48 -16.37
CA GLU A 12 -5.83 -4.75 -16.52
C GLU A 12 -7.07 -4.60 -17.41
N SER A 13 -7.81 -3.49 -17.28
CA SER A 13 -9.01 -3.24 -18.09
C SER A 13 -8.72 -3.13 -19.59
N LEU A 14 -7.49 -2.75 -19.96
CA LEU A 14 -7.02 -2.68 -21.34
C LEU A 14 -6.58 -4.06 -21.88
N HIS A 15 -6.51 -5.09 -21.02
CA HIS A 15 -6.03 -6.45 -21.28
C HIS A 15 -4.51 -6.71 -21.47
N PRO A 16 -3.58 -5.78 -21.18
CA PRO A 16 -2.18 -6.12 -20.90
C PRO A 16 -1.88 -6.20 -19.39
N ALA A 17 -0.82 -6.92 -19.07
CA ALA A 17 -0.13 -6.88 -17.78
C ALA A 17 1.11 -5.97 -17.91
N HIS A 18 1.55 -5.36 -16.82
CA HIS A 18 2.79 -4.58 -16.83
C HIS A 18 4.02 -5.47 -16.95
N GLY A 19 4.01 -6.63 -16.30
CA GLY A 19 5.10 -7.62 -16.42
C GLY A 19 6.43 -7.22 -15.79
N ASP A 20 6.52 -6.12 -15.06
CA ASP A 20 7.71 -5.80 -14.24
C ASP A 20 7.37 -4.82 -13.11
N LEU A 21 6.31 -5.11 -12.37
CA LEU A 21 5.95 -4.29 -11.21
C LEU A 21 6.94 -4.51 -10.07
N ARG A 22 7.66 -3.45 -9.73
CA ARG A 22 8.65 -3.40 -8.66
C ARG A 22 8.76 -1.97 -8.11
N PRO A 23 9.24 -1.79 -6.87
CA PRO A 23 9.33 -0.46 -6.25
C PRO A 23 10.05 0.58 -7.10
N GLU A 24 11.07 0.19 -7.86
CA GLU A 24 11.87 1.05 -8.72
C GLU A 24 11.08 1.63 -9.91
N ASN A 25 10.01 0.94 -10.32
CA ASN A 25 9.14 1.33 -11.43
C ASN A 25 7.94 2.17 -10.94
N ILE A 26 7.94 2.61 -9.68
CA ILE A 26 6.92 3.44 -9.06
C ILE A 26 7.51 4.79 -8.67
N LEU A 27 7.12 5.84 -9.39
CA LEU A 27 7.57 7.21 -9.12
C LEU A 27 6.58 7.97 -8.24
N ILE A 28 7.12 8.80 -7.35
CA ILE A 28 6.36 9.73 -6.51
C ILE A 28 6.54 11.14 -7.05
N ASP A 29 5.45 11.76 -7.49
CA ASP A 29 5.39 13.14 -7.99
C ASP A 29 4.47 13.96 -7.09
N GLY A 30 5.05 14.57 -6.06
CA GLY A 30 4.29 15.24 -5.00
C GLY A 30 3.36 14.27 -4.28
N ASN A 31 2.05 14.50 -4.38
CA ASN A 31 1.02 13.64 -3.80
C ASN A 31 0.39 12.68 -4.83
N LYS A 32 1.10 12.39 -5.93
CA LYS A 32 0.65 11.46 -6.96
C LYS A 32 1.68 10.36 -7.16
N ILE A 33 1.18 9.17 -7.51
CA ILE A 33 2.02 8.05 -7.90
C ILE A 33 1.91 7.86 -9.42
N LYS A 34 3.03 7.52 -10.06
CA LYS A 34 3.11 7.16 -11.47
C LYS A 34 3.78 5.80 -11.61
N VAL A 35 3.18 4.93 -12.42
CA VAL A 35 3.78 3.66 -12.84
C VAL A 35 4.57 3.90 -14.11
N THR A 36 5.76 3.34 -14.21
CA THR A 36 6.71 3.56 -15.31
C THR A 36 7.33 2.26 -15.80
N ASP A 37 8.08 2.31 -16.90
CA ASP A 37 8.81 1.18 -17.49
C ASP A 37 7.90 0.05 -18.01
N PHE A 38 7.19 0.35 -19.10
CA PHE A 38 6.27 -0.57 -19.76
C PHE A 38 6.96 -1.46 -20.82
N ASP A 39 8.30 -1.53 -20.84
CA ASP A 39 9.04 -2.30 -21.85
C ASP A 39 8.74 -3.81 -21.77
N ASN A 40 8.35 -4.29 -20.58
CA ASN A 40 7.91 -5.67 -20.34
C ASN A 40 6.38 -5.85 -20.43
N ALA A 41 5.64 -4.79 -20.73
CA ALA A 41 4.18 -4.86 -20.79
C ALA A 41 3.75 -5.71 -21.99
N ALA A 42 2.88 -6.69 -21.73
CA ALA A 42 2.44 -7.62 -22.74
C ALA A 42 1.03 -8.13 -22.46
N ALA A 43 0.39 -8.68 -23.50
CA ALA A 43 -0.96 -9.20 -23.42
C ALA A 43 -1.07 -10.34 -22.39
N PHE A 44 -2.23 -10.46 -21.76
CA PHE A 44 -2.53 -11.61 -20.92
C PHE A 44 -2.34 -12.93 -21.70
N GLY A 45 -1.88 -13.97 -21.01
CA GLY A 45 -1.55 -15.23 -21.66
C GLY A 45 -0.15 -15.27 -22.27
N THR A 46 0.59 -14.16 -22.30
CA THR A 46 1.99 -14.18 -22.76
C THR A 46 2.84 -14.98 -21.78
N PRO A 47 3.66 -15.95 -22.26
CA PRO A 47 4.59 -16.68 -21.41
C PRO A 47 5.54 -15.72 -20.71
N PHE A 48 5.68 -15.89 -19.40
CA PHE A 48 6.41 -14.98 -18.57
C PHE A 48 7.33 -15.73 -17.63
N MET A 49 8.58 -15.30 -17.61
CA MET A 49 9.61 -15.85 -16.75
C MET A 49 10.33 -14.68 -16.08
N VAL A 50 9.96 -14.38 -14.83
CA VAL A 50 10.78 -13.47 -14.04
C VAL A 50 11.89 -14.28 -13.40
N LEU A 51 13.13 -14.05 -13.83
CA LEU A 51 14.29 -14.41 -13.04
C LEU A 51 14.70 -13.16 -12.23
N PRO A 52 14.77 -13.20 -10.89
CA PRO A 52 14.54 -14.31 -9.97
C PRO A 52 13.19 -14.22 -9.23
N ARG A 53 12.08 -13.93 -9.92
CA ARG A 53 10.72 -13.94 -9.32
C ARG A 53 9.89 -15.12 -9.85
N ALA A 54 10.46 -16.30 -9.64
CA ALA A 54 9.88 -17.59 -9.27
C ALA A 54 8.62 -18.21 -9.88
N VAL A 55 7.66 -17.46 -10.43
CA VAL A 55 6.42 -18.05 -10.93
C VAL A 55 6.51 -18.10 -12.45
N ALA A 56 7.00 -19.22 -12.96
CA ALA A 56 6.79 -19.55 -14.37
C ALA A 56 5.28 -19.62 -14.61
N GLY A 57 4.78 -18.82 -15.54
CA GLY A 57 3.34 -18.70 -15.74
C GLY A 57 2.99 -17.83 -16.93
N LEU A 58 1.69 -17.56 -17.04
CA LEU A 58 1.15 -16.66 -18.04
C LEU A 58 0.91 -15.30 -17.39
N LEU A 59 1.32 -14.22 -18.06
CA LEU A 59 0.98 -12.87 -17.62
C LEU A 59 -0.53 -12.74 -17.44
N GLY A 60 -0.92 -12.07 -16.36
CA GLY A 60 -2.32 -11.80 -16.09
C GLY A 60 -2.56 -11.25 -14.68
N PRO A 61 -3.83 -11.22 -14.25
CA PRO A 61 -4.20 -10.68 -12.95
C PRO A 61 -3.43 -11.32 -11.79
N ARG A 62 -3.17 -12.63 -11.85
CA ARG A 62 -2.42 -13.35 -10.82
C ARG A 62 -0.98 -12.84 -10.67
N THR A 63 -0.27 -12.63 -11.78
CA THR A 63 1.13 -12.18 -11.74
C THR A 63 1.23 -10.73 -11.26
N GLU A 64 0.29 -9.88 -11.71
CA GLU A 64 0.23 -8.47 -11.30
C GLU A 64 -0.13 -8.32 -9.81
N GLN A 65 -1.10 -9.10 -9.31
CA GLN A 65 -1.45 -9.13 -7.89
C GLN A 65 -0.26 -9.56 -7.02
N PHE A 66 0.45 -10.62 -7.43
CA PHE A 66 1.63 -11.06 -6.71
C PHE A 66 2.67 -9.94 -6.59
N ALA A 67 2.92 -9.24 -7.70
CA ALA A 67 3.86 -8.14 -7.73
C ALA A 67 3.41 -6.95 -6.88
N LEU A 68 2.11 -6.61 -6.90
CA LEU A 68 1.51 -5.62 -6.01
C LEU A 68 1.67 -6.00 -4.53
N GLY A 69 1.46 -7.27 -4.18
CA GLY A 69 1.71 -7.79 -2.83
C GLY A 69 3.16 -7.59 -2.41
N SER A 70 4.13 -7.87 -3.28
CA SER A 70 5.55 -7.60 -3.00
C SER A 70 5.84 -6.11 -2.81
N ILE A 71 5.16 -5.22 -3.54
CA ILE A 71 5.30 -3.77 -3.35
C ILE A 71 4.68 -3.34 -2.02
N TYR A 72 3.54 -3.91 -1.61
CA TYR A 72 2.94 -3.61 -0.31
C TYR A 72 3.84 -4.07 0.84
N TYR A 73 4.44 -5.25 0.71
CA TYR A 73 5.48 -5.72 1.63
C TYR A 73 6.64 -4.72 1.69
N TYR A 74 7.17 -4.28 0.55
CA TYR A 74 8.25 -3.30 0.50
C TYR A 74 7.86 -1.98 1.21
N ILE A 75 6.64 -1.50 1.00
CA ILE A 75 6.13 -0.29 1.66
C ILE A 75 6.00 -0.50 3.17
N ASN A 76 5.59 -1.68 3.63
CA ASN A 76 5.31 -1.96 5.05
C ASN A 76 6.59 -2.27 5.85
N TYR A 77 7.53 -3.01 5.25
CA TYR A 77 8.76 -3.50 5.90
C TYR A 77 10.02 -2.73 5.48
N GLY A 78 9.95 -1.89 4.45
CA GLY A 78 11.11 -1.12 3.96
C GLY A 78 12.16 -1.94 3.22
N MET A 79 11.82 -3.16 2.79
CA MET A 79 12.75 -4.11 2.18
C MET A 79 12.08 -5.08 1.21
N GLU A 80 12.84 -5.62 0.26
CA GLU A 80 12.34 -6.65 -0.64
C GLU A 80 12.00 -7.95 0.10
N VAL A 81 11.10 -8.75 -0.46
CA VAL A 81 10.75 -10.07 0.09
C VAL A 81 12.03 -10.91 0.19
N TYR A 82 12.38 -11.35 1.40
CA TYR A 82 13.65 -12.03 1.73
C TYR A 82 14.92 -11.19 1.54
N GLY A 83 14.83 -9.86 1.56
CA GLY A 83 15.97 -8.95 1.46
C GLY A 83 16.97 -9.07 2.61
N ASP A 84 16.52 -9.52 3.78
CA ASP A 84 17.26 -9.65 5.03
C ASP A 84 17.83 -11.05 5.25
N LYS A 85 17.30 -12.06 4.54
CA LYS A 85 17.67 -13.46 4.74
C LYS A 85 18.78 -13.91 3.79
N THR A 86 19.77 -14.58 4.36
CA THR A 86 20.71 -15.41 3.61
C THR A 86 20.01 -16.72 3.25
N LEU A 87 19.46 -16.80 2.03
CA LEU A 87 18.70 -17.98 1.56
C LEU A 87 19.59 -19.18 1.18
N THR A 88 20.88 -18.94 0.94
CA THR A 88 21.86 -19.94 0.52
C THR A 88 23.27 -19.46 0.85
N ASP A 89 24.17 -20.39 1.14
CA ASP A 89 25.60 -20.11 1.36
C ASP A 89 26.32 -19.68 0.07
N VAL A 90 25.71 -19.94 -1.10
CA VAL A 90 26.25 -19.60 -2.42
C VAL A 90 25.47 -18.41 -3.00
N PRO A 91 26.03 -17.19 -3.04
CA PRO A 91 25.29 -15.99 -3.47
C PRO A 91 24.66 -16.09 -4.87
N ARG A 92 25.30 -16.83 -5.79
CA ARG A 92 24.78 -17.06 -7.15
C ARG A 92 23.49 -17.87 -7.18
N ASP A 93 23.24 -18.69 -6.16
CA ASP A 93 22.07 -19.57 -6.11
C ASP A 93 20.88 -18.90 -5.41
N ARG A 94 21.02 -17.64 -4.95
CA ARG A 94 19.95 -16.90 -4.25
C ARG A 94 18.66 -16.88 -5.07
N GLY A 95 18.77 -16.71 -6.39
CA GLY A 95 17.60 -16.70 -7.27
C GLY A 95 16.89 -18.05 -7.36
N LEU A 96 17.63 -19.16 -7.26
CA LEU A 96 17.05 -20.51 -7.25
C LEU A 96 16.36 -20.79 -5.91
N ALA A 97 17.02 -20.46 -4.79
CA ALA A 97 16.42 -20.61 -3.46
C ALA A 97 15.16 -19.76 -3.29
N LEU A 98 15.18 -18.51 -3.78
CA LEU A 98 14.00 -17.64 -3.81
C LEU A 98 12.90 -18.25 -4.68
N ARG A 99 13.25 -18.84 -5.83
CA ARG A 99 12.26 -19.56 -6.66
C ARG A 99 11.60 -20.68 -5.89
N ASP A 100 12.38 -21.52 -5.22
CA ASP A 100 11.85 -22.72 -4.56
C ASP A 100 10.88 -22.36 -3.43
N LEU A 101 11.20 -21.33 -2.62
CA LEU A 101 10.31 -20.80 -1.59
C LEU A 101 8.98 -20.28 -2.18
N LEU A 102 9.08 -19.45 -3.20
CA LEU A 102 7.91 -18.85 -3.84
C LEU A 102 7.04 -19.89 -4.58
N GLN A 103 7.64 -20.95 -5.14
CA GLN A 103 6.90 -22.08 -5.71
C GLN A 103 6.24 -22.95 -4.63
N ALA A 104 6.89 -23.09 -3.47
CA ALA A 104 6.32 -23.75 -2.30
C ALA A 104 5.25 -22.91 -1.59
N MET A 105 4.99 -21.67 -2.06
CA MET A 105 4.11 -20.71 -1.40
C MET A 105 4.53 -20.41 0.05
N GLU A 106 5.82 -20.52 0.31
CA GLU A 106 6.43 -20.12 1.57
C GLU A 106 6.74 -18.63 1.47
N PHE A 107 6.26 -17.84 2.43
CA PHE A 107 6.42 -16.39 2.48
C PHE A 107 6.98 -15.95 3.83
N PRO A 108 7.61 -14.76 3.93
CA PRO A 108 7.96 -14.18 5.22
C PRO A 108 6.74 -14.02 6.14
N ALA A 109 6.97 -14.08 7.45
CA ALA A 109 5.95 -13.73 8.43
C ALA A 109 5.51 -12.28 8.24
N LEU A 110 4.24 -12.01 8.51
CA LEU A 110 3.63 -10.69 8.40
C LEU A 110 3.15 -10.24 9.79
N ASP A 111 3.83 -9.27 10.39
CA ASP A 111 3.65 -8.82 11.77
C ASP A 111 3.84 -7.30 11.99
N CYS A 112 3.76 -6.48 10.92
CA CYS A 112 3.89 -5.03 11.00
C CYS A 112 2.48 -4.37 11.02
N ASP A 113 1.98 -3.75 9.94
CA ASP A 113 0.58 -3.24 9.89
C ASP A 113 -0.44 -4.34 9.50
N PRO A 114 -1.39 -4.74 10.38
CA PRO A 114 -2.31 -5.84 10.12
C PRO A 114 -3.21 -5.67 8.88
N MET A 115 -3.57 -4.43 8.52
CA MET A 115 -4.41 -4.17 7.34
C MET A 115 -3.60 -4.35 6.05
N ILE A 116 -2.33 -3.93 6.07
CA ILE A 116 -1.43 -4.08 4.92
C ILE A 116 -0.97 -5.53 4.79
N ASP A 117 -0.73 -6.18 5.92
CA ASP A 117 -0.36 -7.59 5.98
C ASP A 117 -1.49 -8.47 5.45
N GLU A 118 -2.76 -8.20 5.80
CA GLU A 118 -3.90 -8.92 5.25
C GLU A 118 -3.99 -8.78 3.71
N LEU A 119 -3.79 -7.56 3.19
CA LEU A 119 -3.76 -7.34 1.74
C LEU A 119 -2.61 -8.08 1.07
N THR A 120 -1.40 -7.98 1.64
CA THR A 120 -0.18 -8.62 1.15
C THR A 120 -0.37 -10.13 1.07
N HIS A 121 -0.88 -10.74 2.15
CA HIS A 121 -1.20 -12.15 2.20
C HIS A 121 -2.19 -12.55 1.10
N LYS A 122 -3.31 -11.83 0.95
CA LYS A 122 -4.33 -12.12 -0.07
C LYS A 122 -3.77 -12.01 -1.49
N CYS A 123 -2.90 -11.04 -1.74
CA CYS A 123 -2.23 -10.86 -3.04
C CYS A 123 -1.33 -12.05 -3.38
N TRP A 124 -0.44 -12.45 -2.47
CA TRP A 124 0.47 -13.57 -2.69
C TRP A 124 -0.27 -14.90 -2.90
N HIS A 125 -1.40 -15.10 -2.21
CA HIS A 125 -2.20 -16.31 -2.31
C HIS A 125 -3.29 -16.24 -3.41
N ASN A 126 -3.26 -15.24 -4.29
CA ASN A 126 -4.21 -15.09 -5.39
C ASN A 126 -5.69 -15.13 -4.93
N GLN A 127 -5.99 -14.45 -3.82
CA GLN A 127 -7.35 -14.43 -3.24
C GLN A 127 -8.24 -13.34 -3.83
N PHE A 128 -7.73 -12.52 -4.77
CA PHE A 128 -8.56 -11.61 -5.55
C PHE A 128 -8.77 -12.15 -6.97
N PRO A 129 -10.01 -12.21 -7.47
CA PRO A 129 -10.28 -12.66 -8.84
C PRO A 129 -9.61 -11.78 -9.91
N THR A 130 -9.54 -10.48 -9.66
CA THR A 130 -8.99 -9.46 -10.58
C THR A 130 -8.25 -8.37 -9.80
N VAL A 131 -7.37 -7.63 -10.48
CA VAL A 131 -6.74 -6.43 -9.89
C VAL A 131 -7.80 -5.38 -9.56
N ALA A 132 -8.87 -5.25 -10.36
CA ALA A 132 -10.00 -4.39 -10.03
C ALA A 132 -10.65 -4.73 -8.67
N SER A 133 -10.80 -6.01 -8.33
CA SER A 133 -11.33 -6.42 -7.03
C SER A 133 -10.37 -6.10 -5.87
N LEU A 134 -9.06 -6.19 -6.09
CA LEU A 134 -8.04 -5.71 -5.17
C LEU A 134 -8.11 -4.18 -5.00
N ALA A 135 -8.35 -3.43 -6.08
CA ALA A 135 -8.50 -1.97 -6.06
C ALA A 135 -9.70 -1.51 -5.22
N VAL A 136 -10.81 -2.26 -5.26
CA VAL A 136 -11.96 -2.04 -4.37
C VAL A 136 -11.55 -2.23 -2.91
N ALA A 137 -10.81 -3.30 -2.60
CA ALA A 137 -10.36 -3.58 -1.23
C ALA A 137 -9.40 -2.50 -0.70
N THR A 138 -8.45 -2.03 -1.52
CA THR A 138 -7.53 -0.94 -1.12
C THR A 138 -8.26 0.38 -0.92
N ASN A 139 -9.29 0.66 -1.72
CA ASN A 139 -10.08 1.89 -1.58
C ASN A 139 -10.95 1.86 -0.31
N ALA A 140 -11.54 0.70 0.02
CA ALA A 140 -12.29 0.52 1.25
C ALA A 140 -11.41 0.73 2.50
N LEU A 141 -10.16 0.26 2.47
CA LEU A 141 -9.19 0.48 3.54
C LEU A 141 -8.79 1.96 3.69
N LEU A 142 -8.61 2.68 2.58
CA LEU A 142 -8.36 4.12 2.59
C LEU A 142 -9.51 4.86 3.29
N ASN A 143 -10.75 4.57 2.90
CA ASN A 143 -11.93 5.20 3.48
C ASN A 143 -12.10 4.89 4.97
N LYS A 144 -11.78 3.66 5.40
CA LYS A 144 -11.82 3.25 6.81
C LYS A 144 -10.79 4.01 7.66
N ARG A 145 -9.60 4.29 7.10
CA ARG A 145 -8.58 5.10 7.78
C ARG A 145 -9.04 6.56 7.91
N SER A 146 -9.58 7.14 6.84
CA SER A 146 -10.12 8.51 6.86
C SER A 146 -11.27 8.68 7.87
N SER A 147 -12.20 7.73 7.95
CA SER A 147 -13.32 7.81 8.91
C SER A 147 -12.90 7.53 10.36
N GLY A 148 -11.88 6.71 10.57
CA GLY A 148 -11.27 6.47 11.88
C GLY A 148 -10.47 7.68 12.40
N GLU A 149 -9.78 8.38 11.50
CA GLU A 149 -9.09 9.64 11.80
C GLU A 149 -10.06 10.79 12.09
N GLU A 150 -11.16 10.91 11.33
CA GLU A 150 -12.25 11.85 11.63
C GLU A 150 -12.88 11.55 13.01
N SER A 151 -13.13 10.28 13.33
CA SER A 151 -13.71 9.89 14.63
C SER A 151 -12.76 10.18 15.79
N LYS A 152 -11.44 9.96 15.62
CA LYS A 152 -10.43 10.32 16.65
C LYS A 152 -10.28 11.82 16.81
N ALA A 153 -10.25 12.59 15.72
CA ALA A 153 -10.19 14.05 15.75
C ALA A 153 -11.43 14.67 16.42
N VAL A 154 -12.63 14.13 16.14
CA VAL A 154 -13.88 14.56 16.79
C VAL A 154 -13.86 14.21 18.29
N THR A 155 -13.36 13.03 18.67
CA THR A 155 -13.29 12.61 20.08
C THR A 155 -12.27 13.44 20.86
N GLU A 156 -11.14 13.79 20.25
CA GLU A 156 -10.15 14.71 20.83
C GLU A 156 -10.69 16.14 20.95
N GLU A 157 -11.41 16.66 19.94
CA GLU A 157 -12.08 17.97 20.05
C GLU A 157 -13.16 17.99 21.14
N ILE A 158 -13.90 16.89 21.33
CA ILE A 158 -14.89 16.75 22.41
C ILE A 158 -14.20 16.69 23.78
N ASN A 159 -13.11 15.92 23.93
CA ASN A 159 -12.37 15.84 25.19
C ASN A 159 -11.67 17.16 25.54
N VAL A 160 -11.18 17.91 24.55
CA VAL A 160 -10.62 19.25 24.77
C VAL A 160 -11.73 20.23 25.19
N LYS A 161 -12.91 20.21 24.55
CA LYS A 161 -14.06 21.03 24.95
C LYS A 161 -14.57 20.70 26.36
N LEU A 162 -14.63 19.42 26.74
CA LEU A 162 -15.02 18.98 28.08
C LEU A 162 -14.00 19.36 29.16
N ALA A 163 -12.73 19.56 28.79
CA ALA A 163 -11.69 20.05 29.70
C ALA A 163 -11.69 21.58 29.84
N THR A 164 -12.32 22.33 28.93
CA THR A 164 -12.25 23.80 28.91
C THR A 164 -13.56 24.53 29.16
N ASP A 165 -14.73 23.88 29.21
CA ASP A 165 -15.97 24.64 29.38
C ASP A 165 -17.04 23.92 30.22
N GLY A 166 -17.11 24.32 31.50
CA GLY A 166 -18.37 24.32 32.23
C GLY A 166 -19.14 25.58 31.86
N GLY A 167 -19.97 25.51 30.81
CA GLY A 167 -20.77 26.66 30.38
C GLY A 167 -21.50 26.46 29.05
N GLU A 168 -22.80 26.17 29.15
CA GLU A 168 -23.91 26.45 28.23
C GLU A 168 -23.84 26.26 26.68
N SER A 169 -24.97 25.77 26.20
CA SER A 169 -25.37 25.38 24.84
C SER A 169 -25.23 26.43 23.73
N ASP A 170 -24.98 26.00 22.49
CA ASP A 170 -25.92 26.23 21.37
C ASP A 170 -25.63 25.34 20.13
N ALA A 171 -26.70 25.04 19.39
CA ALA A 171 -26.71 24.23 18.17
C ALA A 171 -26.23 25.02 16.94
N GLY A 172 -25.45 24.39 16.05
CA GLY A 172 -24.97 25.06 14.83
C GLY A 172 -24.33 24.16 13.77
N ASN A 173 -25.19 23.63 12.91
CA ASN A 173 -25.02 23.20 11.50
C ASN A 173 -23.57 23.13 10.91
N LEU A 174 -23.11 21.92 10.58
CA LEU A 174 -21.83 21.66 9.90
C LEU A 174 -22.00 21.69 8.37
N THR A 175 -21.59 22.80 7.75
CA THR A 175 -21.24 22.83 6.32
C THR A 175 -19.73 22.90 6.20
N GLY A 176 -19.13 21.86 5.64
CA GLY A 176 -17.69 21.75 5.47
C GLY A 176 -17.15 22.76 4.45
N ASN A 177 -16.10 23.49 4.80
CA ASN A 177 -15.20 24.05 3.80
C ASN A 177 -13.81 24.40 4.39
N SER A 178 -12.84 24.53 3.48
CA SER A 178 -11.40 24.85 3.58
C SER A 178 -10.89 25.81 4.66
N ALA A 179 -11.76 26.45 5.43
CA ALA A 179 -11.40 27.22 6.62
C ALA A 179 -10.88 26.32 7.76
N SER A 180 -11.46 25.13 7.93
CA SER A 180 -11.08 24.20 9.02
C SER A 180 -9.66 23.65 8.87
N LYS A 181 -9.22 23.33 7.64
CA LYS A 181 -7.85 22.87 7.37
C LYS A 181 -6.79 23.95 7.63
N ARG A 182 -7.08 25.21 7.31
CA ARG A 182 -6.18 26.34 7.60
C ARG A 182 -6.10 26.65 9.10
N ALA A 183 -7.21 26.54 9.81
CA ALA A 183 -7.24 26.70 11.26
C ALA A 183 -6.43 25.60 11.98
N LEU A 184 -6.52 24.35 11.50
CA LEU A 184 -5.73 23.23 12.01
C LEU A 184 -4.24 23.43 11.78
N CYS A 185 -3.83 23.86 10.57
CA CYS A 185 -2.41 24.13 10.28
C CYS A 185 -1.84 25.23 11.17
N ARG A 186 -2.59 26.31 11.40
CA ARG A 186 -2.15 27.43 12.24
C ARG A 186 -2.03 27.02 13.71
N LYS A 187 -2.92 26.17 14.22
CA LYS A 187 -2.81 25.58 15.57
C LYS A 187 -1.58 24.67 15.72
N LEU A 188 -1.25 23.89 14.69
CA LEU A 188 -0.06 23.02 14.71
C LEU A 188 1.26 23.82 14.72
N GLU A 189 1.28 24.99 14.08
CA GLU A 189 2.40 25.95 14.15
C GLU A 189 2.52 26.56 15.56
N GLU A 190 1.42 27.02 16.14
CA GLU A 190 1.39 27.67 17.46
C GLU A 190 1.85 26.72 18.60
N HIS A 191 1.62 25.42 18.45
CA HIS A 191 2.00 24.40 19.45
C HIS A 191 3.33 23.69 19.14
N GLY A 192 4.06 24.06 18.08
CA GLY A 192 5.37 23.48 17.76
C GLY A 192 5.34 22.00 17.38
N LEU A 193 4.19 21.47 16.97
CA LEU A 193 3.95 20.03 16.78
C LEU A 193 4.38 19.49 15.41
N PHE A 194 4.98 20.31 14.55
CA PHE A 194 5.54 19.86 13.27
C PHE A 194 6.61 18.76 13.43
N GLY A 195 7.27 18.68 14.59
CA GLY A 195 8.30 17.66 14.86
C GLY A 195 7.77 16.22 15.00
N PHE A 196 6.45 16.02 15.12
CA PHE A 196 5.82 14.70 15.21
C PHE A 196 5.47 14.07 13.85
N LEU A 197 5.60 14.82 12.74
CA LEU A 197 5.54 14.30 11.38
C LEU A 197 6.89 13.66 10.98
N ARG A 198 7.41 12.76 11.82
CA ARG A 198 8.57 11.95 11.42
C ARG A 198 8.11 10.82 10.49
N PRO A 199 8.93 10.42 9.51
CA PRO A 199 8.65 9.26 8.69
C PRO A 199 8.47 8.03 9.60
N ILE A 200 7.51 7.18 9.26
CA ILE A 200 7.29 5.88 9.88
C ILE A 200 8.65 5.16 9.91
N LYS A 201 9.12 4.79 11.11
CA LYS A 201 10.31 3.95 11.23
C LYS A 201 9.99 2.61 10.57
N PRO A 202 10.88 2.06 9.73
CA PRO A 202 10.74 0.68 9.30
C PRO A 202 10.73 -0.22 10.53
N CYS A 203 9.80 -1.20 10.52
CA CYS A 203 10.02 -2.48 11.17
C CYS A 203 11.38 -3.03 10.63
#